data_AF-A0A4U6UUW9-F1
#
_entry.id   AF-A0A4U6UUW9-F1
#
_cell.length_a   1.000
_cell.length_b   1.000
_cell.length_c   1.000
_cell.angle_alpha   90.00
_cell.angle_beta   90.00
_cell.angle_gamma   90.00
#
_symmetry.space_group_name_H-M   'P 1'
#
loop_
_entity.id
_entity.type
_entity.pdbx_description
1 polymer ?
#
loop_
_entity_poly.entity_id
_entity_poly.type
_entity_poly.pdbx_seq_one_letter_code
_entity_poly.pdbx_strand_id
1 'polypeptide(L)'
;MAEARSGAALVAAAAVVALLVLALAPEGSRAERFIVGDAARWTWGYNYTDWVIKKGPFFQNDTLVFMYDPPNATVHAHSVYMMRNAADYQSCNLKAAKLVAGVTQGAGSGFEFVLTKRKKHYFVCGERGGIHCTMGQMKFIVKPKSSACRDD
;
A
#
# COMPACT_ATOMS: atom_id res chain seq x y z
N MET A 1 -9.93 -5.25 67.08
CA MET A 1 -10.37 -6.11 65.96
C MET A 1 -9.93 -5.43 64.68
N ALA A 2 -8.82 -5.87 64.08
CA ALA A 2 -8.35 -5.36 62.81
C ALA A 2 -9.04 -6.17 61.70
N GLU A 3 -9.79 -5.49 60.84
CA GLU A 3 -10.34 -6.08 59.61
C GLU A 3 -9.18 -6.58 58.76
N ALA A 4 -9.06 -7.90 58.63
CA ALA A 4 -8.22 -8.51 57.61
C ALA A 4 -8.90 -8.25 56.26
N ARG A 5 -8.55 -7.14 55.61
CA ARG A 5 -9.02 -6.86 54.25
C ARG A 5 -8.50 -7.94 53.32
N SER A 6 -9.44 -8.79 52.89
CA SER A 6 -9.20 -9.97 52.06
C SER A 6 -8.35 -9.63 50.83
N GLY A 7 -7.13 -10.19 50.77
CA GLY A 7 -6.23 -10.04 49.64
C GLY A 7 -6.83 -10.51 48.31
N ALA A 8 -7.82 -11.41 48.36
CA ALA A 8 -8.55 -11.86 47.18
C ALA A 8 -9.39 -10.75 46.52
N ALA A 9 -9.96 -9.83 47.31
CA ALA A 9 -10.74 -8.72 46.78
C ALA A 9 -9.84 -7.69 46.07
N LEU A 10 -8.63 -7.46 46.60
CA LEU A 10 -7.63 -6.58 45.99
C LEU A 10 -7.07 -7.16 44.68
N VAL A 11 -6.82 -8.47 44.64
CA VAL A 11 -6.37 -9.19 43.43
C VAL A 11 -7.46 -9.19 42.35
N ALA A 12 -8.72 -9.45 42.73
CA ALA A 12 -9.85 -9.40 41.80
C ALA A 12 -10.07 -8.00 41.21
N ALA A 13 -10.00 -6.95 42.05
CA ALA A 13 -10.13 -5.56 41.59
C ALA A 13 -9.00 -5.16 40.62
N ALA A 14 -7.75 -5.53 40.91
CA ALA A 14 -6.63 -5.25 40.02
C ALA A 14 -6.76 -5.96 38.66
N ALA A 15 -7.22 -7.22 38.66
CA ALA A 15 -7.45 -7.98 37.42
C ALA A 15 -8.59 -7.37 36.57
N VAL A 16 -9.69 -6.94 37.20
CA VAL A 16 -10.81 -6.26 36.52
C VAL A 16 -10.37 -4.92 35.92
N VAL A 17 -9.58 -4.13 36.65
CA VAL A 17 -9.03 -2.86 36.14
C VAL A 17 -8.08 -3.11 34.96
N ALA A 18 -7.20 -4.11 35.03
CA ALA A 18 -6.30 -4.45 33.91
C ALA A 18 -7.06 -4.91 32.65
N LEU A 19 -8.12 -5.71 32.81
CA LEU A 19 -9.00 -6.15 31.72
C LEU A 19 -9.75 -4.96 31.09
N LEU A 20 -10.25 -4.02 31.90
CA LEU A 20 -10.89 -2.80 31.41
C LEU A 20 -9.91 -1.88 30.64
N VAL A 21 -8.66 -1.78 31.09
CA VAL A 21 -7.62 -1.00 30.39
C VAL A 21 -7.25 -1.60 29.03
N LEU A 22 -7.19 -2.93 28.91
CA LEU A 22 -6.95 -3.62 27.65
C LEU A 22 -8.11 -3.48 26.65
N ALA A 23 -9.36 -3.46 27.15
CA ALA A 23 -10.55 -3.25 26.31
C ALA A 23 -10.68 -1.81 25.79
N LEU A 24 -9.96 -0.85 26.38
CA LEU A 24 -9.89 0.54 25.95
C LEU A 24 -8.66 0.82 25.06
N ALA A 25 -7.86 -0.19 24.73
CA ALA A 25 -6.79 -0.01 23.77
C ALA A 25 -7.42 0.36 22.42
N PRO A 26 -7.10 1.53 21.83
CA PRO A 26 -7.60 1.86 20.51
C PRO A 26 -7.13 0.77 19.54
N GLU A 27 -8.04 0.21 18.75
CA GLU A 27 -7.65 -0.57 17.59
C GLU A 27 -6.79 0.33 16.73
N GLY A 28 -5.47 0.12 16.79
CA GLY A 28 -4.54 0.93 16.01
C GLY A 28 -4.90 0.71 14.55
N SER A 29 -5.30 1.77 13.83
CA SER A 29 -5.75 1.68 12.44
C SER A 29 -4.78 0.79 11.66
N ARG A 30 -5.22 -0.42 11.30
CA ARG A 30 -4.29 -1.43 10.82
C ARG A 30 -3.86 -1.06 9.41
N ALA A 31 -2.57 -0.77 9.20
CA ALA A 31 -2.03 -0.59 7.86
C ALA A 31 -2.25 -1.87 7.04
N GLU A 32 -2.80 -1.73 5.83
CA GLU A 32 -3.09 -2.85 4.94
C GLU A 32 -2.02 -3.00 3.86
N ARG A 33 -1.93 -4.21 3.30
CA ARG A 33 -1.01 -4.56 2.22
C ARG A 33 -1.82 -4.95 0.99
N PHE A 34 -1.57 -4.29 -0.13
CA PHE A 34 -2.29 -4.48 -1.38
C PHE A 34 -1.34 -4.93 -2.48
N ILE A 35 -1.55 -6.14 -3.01
CA ILE A 35 -0.87 -6.56 -4.24
C ILE A 35 -1.49 -5.76 -5.38
N VAL A 36 -0.67 -4.96 -6.07
CA VAL A 36 -1.12 -4.12 -7.19
C VAL A 36 -1.61 -5.03 -8.31
N GLY A 37 -2.89 -4.92 -8.66
CA GLY A 37 -3.54 -5.77 -9.67
C GLY A 37 -4.01 -7.14 -9.15
N ASP A 38 -3.95 -7.39 -7.83
CA ASP A 38 -4.35 -8.67 -7.21
C ASP A 38 -3.69 -9.87 -7.91
N ALA A 39 -4.49 -10.81 -8.43
CA ALA A 39 -3.98 -11.99 -9.14
C ALA A 39 -3.26 -11.65 -10.45
N ALA A 40 -3.63 -10.55 -11.12
CA ALA A 40 -2.99 -10.13 -12.36
C ALA A 40 -1.60 -9.54 -12.14
N ARG A 41 -1.31 -9.07 -10.92
CA ARG A 41 -0.04 -8.42 -10.54
C ARG A 41 0.28 -7.21 -11.43
N TRP A 42 1.54 -6.77 -11.45
CA TRP A 42 2.01 -5.66 -12.28
C TRP A 42 2.37 -6.14 -13.69
N THR A 43 1.36 -6.21 -14.56
CA THR A 43 1.42 -6.71 -15.94
C THR A 43 0.80 -5.77 -16.98
N TRP A 44 1.09 -6.04 -18.26
CA TRP A 44 0.58 -5.36 -19.44
C TRP A 44 -0.93 -5.54 -19.64
N GLY A 45 -1.61 -4.48 -20.07
CA GLY A 45 -3.00 -4.50 -20.54
C GLY A 45 -4.05 -4.61 -19.42
N TYR A 46 -3.64 -4.65 -18.16
CA TYR A 46 -4.55 -4.72 -17.02
C TYR A 46 -5.13 -3.34 -16.68
N ASN A 47 -6.42 -3.30 -16.34
CA ASN A 47 -7.09 -2.05 -16.00
C ASN A 47 -6.87 -1.68 -14.53
N TYR A 48 -5.76 -1.01 -14.23
CA TYR A 48 -5.46 -0.57 -12.87
C TYR A 48 -6.35 0.56 -12.36
N THR A 49 -7.01 1.31 -13.25
CA THR A 49 -7.96 2.36 -12.82
C THR A 49 -9.18 1.71 -12.18
N ASP A 50 -9.74 0.69 -12.83
CA ASP A 50 -10.83 -0.11 -12.27
C ASP A 50 -10.41 -0.82 -10.98
N TRP A 51 -9.20 -1.38 -10.94
CA TRP A 51 -8.65 -1.99 -9.73
C TRP A 51 -8.57 -1.01 -8.56
N VAL A 52 -8.03 0.20 -8.73
CA VAL A 52 -7.97 1.20 -7.64
C VAL A 52 -9.37 1.54 -7.13
N ILE A 53 -10.34 1.71 -8.05
CA ILE A 53 -11.72 2.07 -7.70
C ILE A 53 -12.39 0.96 -6.87
N LYS A 54 -12.23 -0.30 -7.29
CA LYS A 54 -12.85 -1.46 -6.63
C LYS A 54 -12.14 -1.89 -5.35
N LYS A 55 -10.81 -1.73 -5.29
CA LYS A 55 -10.00 -2.18 -4.16
C LYS A 55 -9.97 -1.18 -3.01
N GLY A 56 -10.10 0.11 -3.32
CA GLY A 56 -10.11 1.15 -2.31
C GLY A 56 -11.32 1.06 -1.35
N PRO A 57 -11.35 1.90 -0.30
CA PRO A 57 -10.44 3.00 -0.06
C PRO A 57 -9.05 2.58 0.41
N PHE A 58 -8.03 3.33 -0.03
CA PHE A 58 -6.66 3.24 0.50
C PHE A 58 -6.47 4.31 1.59
N PHE A 59 -5.62 4.03 2.57
CA PHE A 59 -5.34 4.89 3.71
C PHE A 59 -3.83 5.14 3.86
N GLN A 60 -3.49 6.12 4.69
CA GLN A 60 -2.09 6.37 5.03
C GLN A 60 -1.47 5.12 5.68
N ASN A 61 -0.19 4.91 5.42
CA ASN A 61 0.60 3.77 5.88
C ASN A 61 0.25 2.43 5.23
N ASP A 62 -0.76 2.38 4.35
CA ASP A 62 -0.95 1.21 3.50
C ASP A 62 0.24 0.99 2.58
N THR A 63 0.49 -0.28 2.29
CA THR A 63 1.59 -0.72 1.46
C THR A 63 1.06 -1.24 0.13
N LEU A 64 1.56 -0.68 -0.97
CA LEU A 64 1.38 -1.23 -2.30
C LEU A 64 2.54 -2.19 -2.59
N VAL A 65 2.21 -3.42 -2.95
CA VAL A 65 3.19 -4.46 -3.29
C VAL A 65 3.17 -4.67 -4.79
N PHE A 66 4.23 -4.25 -5.46
CA PHE A 66 4.44 -4.42 -6.89
C PHE A 66 5.16 -5.73 -7.14
N MET A 67 4.46 -6.70 -7.73
CA MET A 67 5.02 -8.01 -8.08
C MET A 67 5.14 -8.13 -9.60
N TYR A 68 6.34 -8.46 -10.08
CA TYR A 68 6.63 -8.71 -11.49
C TYR A 68 7.93 -9.51 -11.62
N ASP A 69 7.99 -10.39 -12.61
CA ASP A 69 9.13 -11.28 -12.80
C ASP A 69 10.35 -10.53 -13.36
N PRO A 70 11.58 -10.92 -12.96
CA PRO A 70 12.80 -10.42 -13.59
C PRO A 70 12.80 -10.69 -15.09
N PRO A 71 13.33 -9.77 -15.91
CA PRO A 71 13.44 -9.99 -17.34
C PRO A 71 14.35 -11.17 -17.66
N ASN A 72 13.98 -11.94 -18.68
CA ASN A 72 14.79 -13.00 -19.26
C ASN A 72 14.49 -13.12 -20.77
N ALA A 73 14.90 -14.22 -21.41
CA ALA A 73 14.70 -14.41 -22.85
C ALA A 73 13.22 -14.31 -23.30
N THR A 74 12.26 -14.63 -22.41
CA THR A 74 10.83 -14.66 -22.72
C THR A 74 9.99 -13.69 -21.87
N VAL A 75 10.53 -13.22 -20.74
CA VAL A 75 9.84 -12.29 -19.83
C VAL A 75 10.30 -10.87 -20.10
N HIS A 76 9.36 -9.99 -20.42
CA HIS A 76 9.63 -8.57 -20.60
C HIS A 76 9.93 -7.88 -19.27
N ALA A 77 10.84 -6.91 -19.30
CA ALA A 77 11.13 -6.10 -18.13
C ALA A 77 9.89 -5.28 -17.71
N HIS A 78 9.73 -5.12 -16.41
CA HIS A 78 8.82 -4.16 -15.79
C HIS A 78 9.55 -3.33 -14.76
N SER A 79 9.15 -2.08 -14.59
CA SER A 79 9.64 -1.20 -13.53
C SER A 79 8.50 -0.39 -12.96
N VAL A 80 8.78 0.34 -11.88
CA VAL A 80 7.84 1.24 -11.25
C VAL A 80 8.48 2.61 -11.15
N TYR A 81 7.87 3.58 -11.82
CA TYR A 81 8.20 4.98 -11.75
C TYR A 81 7.08 5.76 -11.06
N MET A 82 7.46 6.82 -10.36
CA MET A 82 6.54 7.80 -9.81
C MET A 82 6.63 9.12 -10.58
N MET A 83 5.49 9.56 -11.11
CA MET A 83 5.38 10.83 -11.84
C MET A 83 5.20 12.01 -10.89
N ARG A 84 5.73 13.18 -11.29
CA ARG A 84 5.69 14.39 -10.45
C ARG A 84 4.30 15.02 -10.38
N ASN A 85 3.53 14.93 -11.46
CA ASN A 85 2.25 15.60 -11.63
C ASN A 85 1.35 14.84 -12.62
N ALA A 86 0.11 15.31 -12.75
CA ALA A 86 -0.88 14.69 -13.62
C ALA A 86 -0.55 14.84 -15.12
N ALA A 87 0.06 15.94 -15.56
CA ALA A 87 0.38 16.15 -16.98
C ALA A 87 1.45 15.15 -17.47
N ASP A 88 2.52 14.97 -16.69
CA ASP A 88 3.55 13.97 -16.97
C ASP A 88 2.97 12.55 -16.93
N TYR A 89 2.08 12.26 -15.97
CA TYR A 89 1.38 10.98 -15.91
C TYR A 89 0.53 10.72 -17.15
N GLN A 90 -0.26 11.70 -17.62
CA GLN A 90 -1.13 11.52 -18.77
C GLN A 90 -0.33 11.31 -20.05
N SER A 91 0.74 12.07 -20.24
CA SER A 91 1.62 11.96 -21.41
C SER A 91 2.66 10.83 -21.30
N CYS A 92 2.75 10.14 -20.15
CA CYS A 92 3.82 9.19 -19.86
C CYS A 92 5.24 9.78 -20.04
N ASN A 93 5.40 11.08 -19.73
CA ASN A 93 6.68 11.77 -19.84
C ASN A 93 7.61 11.39 -18.67
N LEU A 94 8.54 10.47 -18.93
CA LEU A 94 9.44 9.92 -17.91
C LEU A 94 10.65 10.82 -17.58
N LYS A 95 10.87 11.93 -18.29
CA LYS A 95 12.10 12.76 -18.17
C LYS A 95 12.43 13.18 -16.73
N ALA A 96 11.40 13.45 -15.93
CA ALA A 96 11.54 13.85 -14.53
C ALA A 96 10.89 12.85 -13.56
N ALA A 97 10.56 11.65 -14.04
CA ALA A 97 9.96 10.61 -13.22
C ALA A 97 11.02 9.97 -12.31
N LYS A 98 10.61 9.60 -11.10
CA LYS A 98 11.50 8.92 -10.15
C LYS A 98 11.36 7.41 -10.31
N LEU A 99 12.43 6.70 -10.62
CA LEU A 99 12.47 5.25 -10.49
C LEU A 99 12.33 4.88 -9.01
N VAL A 100 11.31 4.10 -8.66
CA VAL A 100 11.10 3.59 -7.29
C VAL A 100 11.37 2.10 -7.19
N ALA A 101 11.17 1.35 -8.28
CA ALA A 101 11.56 -0.05 -8.37
C ALA A 101 12.07 -0.40 -9.77
N GLY A 102 13.30 -0.90 -9.85
CA GLY A 102 13.94 -1.40 -11.05
C GLY A 102 13.50 -2.82 -11.43
N VAL A 103 14.07 -3.34 -12.51
CA VAL A 103 13.55 -4.51 -13.24
C VAL A 103 13.62 -5.84 -12.51
N THR A 104 14.39 -5.93 -11.43
CA THR A 104 14.51 -7.14 -10.60
C THR A 104 13.79 -7.01 -9.26
N GLN A 105 13.38 -5.80 -8.86
CA GLN A 105 12.89 -5.54 -7.50
C GLN A 105 11.45 -6.02 -7.27
N GLY A 106 10.70 -6.32 -8.34
CA GLY A 106 9.36 -6.91 -8.25
C GLY A 106 9.35 -8.42 -8.02
N ALA A 107 10.51 -9.07 -8.00
CA ALA A 107 10.63 -10.52 -7.84
C ALA A 107 10.34 -10.97 -6.39
N GLY A 108 10.15 -12.28 -6.21
CA GLY A 108 9.97 -12.87 -4.88
C GLY A 108 8.75 -12.28 -4.17
N SER A 109 8.97 -11.64 -3.02
CA SER A 109 7.91 -10.97 -2.24
C SER A 109 7.40 -9.67 -2.85
N GLY A 110 8.04 -9.16 -3.91
CA GLY A 110 7.70 -7.90 -4.58
C GLY A 110 8.33 -6.66 -3.95
N PHE A 111 8.21 -5.54 -4.65
CA PHE A 111 8.63 -4.24 -4.17
C PHE A 111 7.52 -3.57 -3.36
N GLU A 112 7.82 -3.14 -2.14
CA GLU A 112 6.86 -2.50 -1.25
C GLU A 112 6.98 -0.97 -1.29
N PHE A 113 5.85 -0.29 -1.50
CA PHE A 113 5.75 1.15 -1.43
C PHE A 113 4.71 1.57 -0.39
N VAL A 114 5.15 2.26 0.67
CA VAL A 114 4.25 2.75 1.74
C VAL A 114 3.65 4.11 1.39
N LEU A 115 2.33 4.21 1.43
CA LEU A 115 1.53 5.40 1.17
C LEU A 115 1.55 6.37 2.36
N THR A 116 2.70 6.97 2.65
CA THR A 116 2.87 7.89 3.79
C THR A 116 2.25 9.27 3.56
N LYS A 117 2.27 9.77 2.32
CA LYS A 117 1.82 11.14 2.01
C LYS A 117 0.38 11.17 1.53
N ARG A 118 -0.45 12.05 2.10
CA ARG A 118 -1.86 12.31 1.74
C ARG A 118 -2.04 13.09 0.43
N LYS A 119 -1.37 12.66 -0.63
CA LYS A 119 -1.43 13.27 -1.96
C LYS A 119 -1.69 12.21 -3.02
N LYS A 120 -2.02 12.64 -4.25
CA LYS A 120 -2.04 11.74 -5.40
C LYS A 120 -0.62 11.23 -5.65
N HIS A 121 -0.48 9.92 -5.75
CA HIS A 121 0.69 9.23 -6.25
C HIS A 121 0.36 8.70 -7.64
N TYR A 122 1.27 8.93 -8.59
CA TYR A 122 1.09 8.61 -10.00
C TYR A 122 2.10 7.53 -10.37
N PHE A 123 1.68 6.27 -10.42
CA PHE A 123 2.57 5.15 -10.72
C PHE A 123 2.46 4.75 -12.19
N VAL A 124 3.59 4.45 -12.82
CA VAL A 124 3.66 3.99 -14.21
C VAL A 124 4.79 2.96 -14.39
N CYS A 125 4.71 2.14 -15.44
CA CYS A 125 5.83 1.33 -15.90
C CYS A 125 6.66 2.13 -16.90
N GLY A 126 7.96 2.29 -16.64
CA GLY A 126 8.85 3.09 -17.47
C GLY A 126 9.47 2.33 -18.66
N GLU A 127 9.29 1.00 -18.69
CA GLU A 127 9.97 0.13 -19.64
C GLU A 127 9.62 0.39 -21.10
N ARG A 128 10.57 0.06 -21.97
CA ARG A 128 10.54 0.33 -23.42
C ARG A 128 10.28 1.81 -23.73
N GLY A 129 10.92 2.71 -23.00
CA GLY A 129 10.80 4.16 -23.21
C GLY A 129 9.39 4.70 -22.94
N GLY A 130 8.63 4.05 -22.04
CA GLY A 130 7.27 4.46 -21.68
C GLY A 130 6.14 3.81 -22.49
N ILE A 131 6.44 2.90 -23.42
CA ILE A 131 5.42 2.15 -24.18
C ILE A 131 4.50 1.35 -23.23
N HIS A 132 5.04 0.81 -22.14
CA HIS A 132 4.24 0.09 -21.15
C HIS A 132 3.23 1.02 -20.44
N CYS A 133 3.56 2.30 -20.28
CA CYS A 133 2.66 3.32 -19.74
C CYS A 133 1.60 3.76 -20.78
N THR A 134 2.01 4.03 -22.03
CA THR A 134 1.12 4.61 -23.05
C THR A 134 0.20 3.57 -23.69
N MET A 135 0.75 2.42 -24.10
CA MET A 135 0.02 1.36 -24.80
C MET A 135 -0.31 0.20 -23.86
N GLY A 136 0.62 -0.14 -22.97
CA GLY A 136 0.45 -1.24 -22.03
C GLY A 136 -0.51 -0.95 -20.88
N GLN A 137 -1.02 0.28 -20.77
CA GLN A 137 -1.91 0.72 -19.69
C GLN A 137 -1.38 0.44 -18.28
N MET A 138 -0.06 0.24 -18.12
CA MET A 138 0.60 -0.03 -16.85
C MET A 138 0.80 1.27 -16.08
N LYS A 139 -0.31 1.85 -15.61
CA LYS A 139 -0.35 3.12 -14.91
C LYS A 139 -1.60 3.24 -14.04
N PHE A 140 -1.48 3.89 -12.88
CA PHE A 140 -2.64 4.26 -12.07
C PHE A 140 -2.33 5.44 -11.15
N ILE A 141 -3.40 6.01 -10.60
CA ILE A 141 -3.36 7.07 -9.60
C ILE A 141 -3.99 6.55 -8.32
N VAL A 142 -3.33 6.76 -7.19
CA VAL A 142 -3.89 6.46 -5.87
C VAL A 142 -3.68 7.64 -4.94
N LYS A 143 -4.68 7.94 -4.11
CA LYS A 143 -4.60 8.97 -3.06
C LYS A 143 -5.08 8.34 -1.75
N PRO A 144 -4.19 8.11 -0.78
CA PRO A 144 -4.62 7.58 0.52
C PRO A 144 -5.48 8.61 1.27
N LYS A 145 -6.53 8.14 1.93
CA LYS A 145 -7.29 8.87 2.97
C LYS A 145 -6.46 8.95 4.26
N SER A 146 -6.93 9.73 5.23
CA SER A 146 -6.32 9.76 6.57
C SER A 146 -6.48 8.40 7.23
N SER A 147 -5.43 7.84 7.82
CA SER A 147 -5.54 6.57 8.57
C SER A 147 -6.53 6.68 9.75
N ALA A 148 -6.76 7.90 10.25
CA ALA A 148 -7.78 8.17 11.27
C ALA A 148 -9.22 7.86 10.82
N CYS A 149 -9.49 7.76 9.51
CA CYS A 149 -10.83 7.48 8.98
C CYS A 149 -11.04 6.01 8.57
N ARG A 150 -10.14 5.11 9.00
CA ARG A 150 -10.15 3.71 8.56
C ARG A 150 -11.32 2.92 9.14
N ASP A 151 -11.81 3.33 10.30
CA ASP A 151 -12.85 2.62 11.06
C ASP A 151 -14.10 3.51 11.27
N ASP A 152 -14.19 4.62 10.51
CA ASP A 152 -15.38 5.49 10.40
C ASP A 152 -16.38 4.92 9.37
#